data_AF-A0A962D0X6-F1
#
_entry.id   AF-A0A962D0X6-F1
#
_cell.length_a   1.000
_cell.length_b   1.000
_cell.length_c   1.000
_cell.angle_alpha   90.00
_cell.angle_beta   90.00
_cell.angle_gamma   90.00
#
_symmetry.space_group_name_H-M   'P 1'
#
loop_
_entity.id
_entity.type
_entity.pdbx_description
1 polymer ?
#
loop_
_entity_poly.entity_id
_entity_poly.type
_entity_poly.pdbx_seq_one_letter_code
_entity_poly.pdbx_strand_id
1 'polypeptide(L)' 'TEFYYQNLKSKPKQGTLVIAPADFTHTHRGNMPISNDKYIFTSWIMFQRATDMYQQSIPK' A
#
# COMPACT_ATOMS: atom_id res chain seq x y z
N THR A 1 6.25 -8.10 -3.73
CA THR A 1 6.44 -7.13 -2.66
C THR A 1 7.12 -7.83 -1.52
N GLU A 2 8.15 -7.24 -0.93
CA GLU A 2 8.85 -7.80 0.23
C GLU A 2 8.55 -6.97 1.47
N PHE A 3 8.18 -7.62 2.56
CA PHE A 3 7.97 -7.05 3.89
C PHE A 3 9.09 -7.54 4.80
N TYR A 4 10.02 -6.64 5.15
CA TYR A 4 11.29 -7.02 5.76
C TYR A 4 11.11 -7.64 7.15
N TYR A 5 10.35 -6.98 8.03
CA TYR A 5 10.16 -7.42 9.41
C TYR A 5 9.23 -8.64 9.54
N GLN A 6 8.37 -8.89 8.55
CA GLN A 6 7.50 -10.06 8.49
C GLN A 6 8.19 -11.28 7.85
N ASN A 7 9.43 -11.13 7.36
CA ASN A 7 10.15 -12.14 6.58
C ASN A 7 9.29 -12.70 5.43
N LEU A 8 8.52 -11.82 4.76
CA LEU A 8 7.53 -12.21 3.77
C LEU A 8 7.86 -11.63 2.40
N LYS A 9 7.94 -12.51 1.40
CA LYS A 9 8.10 -12.15 -0.01
C LYS A 9 6.89 -12.64 -0.81
N SER A 10 6.02 -11.70 -1.18
CA SER A 10 4.89 -11.98 -2.07
C SER A 10 5.32 -11.93 -3.53
N LYS A 11 5.19 -13.06 -4.23
CA LYS A 11 5.46 -13.20 -5.67
C LYS A 11 4.34 -12.53 -6.48
N PRO A 12 4.66 -11.67 -7.47
CA PRO A 12 3.64 -11.03 -8.28
C PRO A 12 2.88 -12.07 -9.13
N LYS A 13 1.56 -11.97 -9.13
CA LYS A 13 0.64 -12.74 -9.99
C LYS A 13 -0.45 -11.80 -10.50
N GLN A 14 -0.72 -11.84 -11.81
CA GLN A 14 -1.75 -11.00 -12.41
C GLN A 14 -3.11 -11.24 -11.73
N GLY A 15 -3.84 -10.15 -11.46
CA GLY A 15 -5.14 -10.19 -10.77
C GLY A 15 -5.06 -10.41 -9.25
N THR A 16 -3.87 -10.46 -8.65
CA THR A 16 -3.73 -10.52 -7.18
C THR A 16 -3.58 -9.14 -6.55
N LEU A 17 -4.03 -9.02 -5.30
CA LEU A 17 -3.98 -7.81 -4.50
C LEU A 17 -3.20 -8.06 -3.21
N VAL A 18 -2.41 -7.08 -2.79
CA VAL A 18 -1.80 -7.01 -1.46
C VAL A 18 -2.43 -5.83 -0.74
N ILE A 19 -3.00 -6.07 0.44
CA ILE A 19 -3.52 -5.02 1.34
C ILE A 19 -2.64 -5.05 2.60
N ALA A 20 -2.04 -3.91 2.95
CA ALA A 20 -1.22 -3.75 4.14
C ALA A 20 -1.36 -2.33 4.71
N PRO A 21 -1.19 -2.14 6.03
CA PRO A 21 -1.04 -0.82 6.63
C PRO A 21 0.07 -0.02 5.94
N ALA A 22 -0.16 1.28 5.75
CA ALA A 22 0.75 2.20 5.09
C ALA A 22 1.92 2.67 5.95
N ASP A 23 1.82 2.46 7.27
CA ASP A 23 2.71 3.03 8.27
C ASP A 23 3.84 2.05 8.67
N PHE A 24 4.66 2.43 9.65
CA PHE A 24 5.93 1.83 10.04
C PHE A 24 5.91 0.32 10.33
N THR A 25 4.75 -0.26 10.66
CA THR A 25 4.65 -1.70 10.96
C THR A 25 4.86 -2.59 9.74
N HIS A 26 4.67 -2.07 8.52
CA HIS A 26 4.71 -2.83 7.26
C HIS A 26 5.70 -2.23 6.25
N THR A 27 6.90 -1.88 6.73
CA THR A 27 8.02 -1.49 5.86
C THR A 27 8.21 -2.50 4.74
N HIS A 28 8.07 -2.03 3.50
CA HIS A 28 8.09 -2.88 2.33
C HIS A 28 8.89 -2.27 1.18
N ARG A 29 9.33 -3.13 0.26
CA ARG A 29 10.03 -2.71 -0.97
C ARG A 29 9.56 -3.46 -2.21
N GLY A 30 9.73 -2.79 -3.34
CA GLY A 30 9.74 -3.41 -4.67
C GLY A 30 11.13 -3.95 -4.97
N ASN A 31 11.24 -5.24 -5.31
CA ASN A 31 12.48 -5.82 -5.80
C ASN A 31 12.57 -5.66 -7.32
N MET A 32 13.79 -5.54 -7.84
CA MET A 32 14.07 -5.48 -9.28
C MET A 32 13.47 -6.72 -9.99
N PRO A 33 12.65 -6.55 -11.05
CA PRO A 33 12.19 -7.67 -11.86
C PRO A 33 13.38 -8.36 -12.55
N ILE A 34 13.39 -9.69 -12.53
CA ILE A 34 14.49 -10.50 -13.11
C ILE A 34 14.11 -11.23 -14.40
N SER A 35 12.85 -11.17 -14.81
CA SER A 35 12.33 -11.93 -15.96
C SER A 35 11.68 -11.06 -17.02
N ASN A 36 10.73 -10.20 -16.63
CA ASN A 36 10.00 -9.32 -17.53
C ASN A 36 9.66 -8.01 -16.82
N ASP A 37 9.17 -7.05 -17.58
CA ASP A 37 8.59 -5.81 -17.05
C ASP A 37 7.42 -6.11 -16.11
N LYS A 38 7.32 -5.30 -15.06
CA LYS A 38 6.29 -5.44 -14.02
C LYS A 38 5.56 -4.13 -13.85
N TYR A 39 4.28 -4.14 -14.21
CA TYR A 39 3.35 -3.03 -13.98
C TYR A 39 2.49 -3.31 -12.75
N ILE A 40 2.19 -2.27 -11.99
CA ILE A 40 1.32 -2.33 -10.80
C ILE A 40 0.41 -1.10 -10.78
N PHE A 41 -0.73 -1.25 -10.10
CA PHE A 41 -1.56 -0.14 -9.65
C PHE A 41 -1.50 -0.08 -8.13
N THR A 42 -1.38 1.12 -7.58
CA THR A 42 -1.29 1.37 -6.13
C THR A 42 -2.27 2.48 -5.76
N SER A 43 -2.95 2.31 -4.62
CA SER A 43 -3.76 3.33 -3.98
C SER A 43 -3.54 3.29 -2.47
N TRP A 44 -3.91 4.38 -1.79
CA TRP A 44 -3.86 4.50 -0.34
C TRP A 44 -5.29 4.70 0.19
N ILE A 45 -5.63 3.97 1.24
CA ILE A 45 -6.96 4.04 1.88
C ILE A 45 -6.78 4.63 3.28
N MET A 46 -7.55 5.68 3.57
CA MET A 46 -7.59 6.29 4.89
C MET A 46 -8.36 5.39 5.85
N PHE A 47 -7.90 5.30 7.10
CA PHE A 47 -8.63 4.57 8.15
C PHE A 47 -9.97 5.24 8.49
N GLN A 48 -10.00 6.57 8.48
CA GLN A 48 -11.22 7.37 8.64
C GLN A 48 -11.54 8.09 7.34
N ARG A 49 -12.81 8.42 7.12
CA ARG A 49 -13.19 9.19 5.93
C ARG A 49 -12.58 10.58 6.00
N ALA A 50 -12.18 11.10 4.86
CA ALA A 50 -11.67 12.47 4.74
C ALA A 50 -12.66 13.51 5.30
N THR A 51 -13.97 13.29 5.13
CA THR A 51 -15.01 14.17 5.69
C THR A 51 -14.95 14.26 7.21
N ASP A 52 -14.61 13.16 7.87
CA ASP A 52 -14.60 13.09 9.33
C ASP A 52 -13.28 13.67 9.89
N MET A 53 -12.19 13.59 9.12
CA MET A 53 -10.87 14.10 9.51
C MET A 53 -10.65 15.58 9.19
N TYR A 54 -11.18 16.06 8.07
CA TYR A 54 -10.88 17.38 7.51
C TYR A 54 -12.08 18.31 7.46
N GLN A 55 -13.14 18.03 8.24
CA GLN A 55 -14.19 19.01 8.50
C GLN A 55 -13.54 20.24 9.16
N GLN A 56 -13.06 21.16 8.35
CA GLN A 56 -12.86 22.53 8.76
C GLN A 56 -14.25 23.03 9.15
N SER A 57 -14.34 23.64 10.32
CA SER A 57 -15.46 24.48 10.71
C SER A 57 -15.59 25.58 9.65
N ILE A 58 -16.34 25.31 8.58
CA ILE A 58 -16.79 26.36 7.68
C ILE A 58 -17.63 27.27 8.56
N PRO A 59 -17.19 28.52 8.84
CA PRO A 59 -18.06 29.45 9.54
C PRO A 59 -19.31 29.62 8.68
N LYS A 60 -20.48 29.37 9.27
CA LYS A 60 -21.74 29.77 8.66
C LYS A 60 -21.80 31.29 8.55
#